data_AF-A0A961RXU3-F1
#
_entry.id   AF-A0A961RXU3-F1
#
_cell.length_a   1.000
_cell.length_b   1.000
_cell.length_c   1.000
_cell.angle_alpha   90.00
_cell.angle_beta   90.00
_cell.angle_gamma   90.00
#
_symmetry.space_group_name_H-M   'P 1'
#
loop_
_entity.id
_entity.type
_entity.pdbx_description
1 polymer ?
#
loop_
_entity_poly.entity_id
_entity_poly.type
_entity_poly.pdbx_seq_one_letter_code
_entity_poly.pdbx_strand_id
1 'polypeptide(L)' 'VSDRTGKVVRSQVFDVSVPLGSTGPSQIVDALNAAFDRAASDIVRWVFRAI' A
#
# COMPACT_ATOMS: atom_id res chain seq x y z
N VAL A 1 4.18 11.80 17.02
CA VAL A 1 3.25 12.66 16.25
C VAL A 1 1.83 12.37 16.71
N SER A 2 1.05 13.38 17.13
CA SER A 2 -0.33 13.19 17.59
C SER A 2 -1.30 13.62 16.50
N ASP A 3 -2.16 12.70 16.06
CA ASP A 3 -3.25 12.90 15.08
C ASP A 3 -4.30 13.94 15.53
N ARG A 4 -4.43 14.15 16.84
CA ARG A 4 -5.34 15.09 17.51
C ARG A 4 -5.41 16.53 16.95
N THR A 5 -4.39 16.98 16.22
CA THR A 5 -4.34 18.35 15.69
C THR A 5 -4.94 18.48 14.27
N GLY A 6 -5.20 17.37 13.59
CA GLY A 6 -5.61 17.37 12.18
C GLY A 6 -4.56 17.91 11.19
N LYS A 7 -3.35 18.24 11.67
CA LYS A 7 -2.27 18.77 10.83
C LYS A 7 -1.68 17.65 9.98
N VAL A 8 -1.65 17.86 8.67
CA VAL A 8 -0.89 17.01 7.75
C VAL A 8 0.60 17.21 8.00
N VAL A 9 1.28 16.13 8.40
CA VAL A 9 2.73 16.15 8.67
C VAL A 9 3.55 15.75 7.45
N ARG A 10 3.05 14.80 6.66
CA ARG A 10 3.69 14.27 5.45
C ARG A 10 2.61 13.65 4.54
N SER A 11 2.89 13.56 3.25
CA SER A 11 2.05 12.89 2.25
C SER A 11 2.93 12.18 1.23
N GLN A 12 2.54 10.99 0.80
CA GLN A 12 3.24 10.21 -0.22
C GLN A 12 2.24 9.36 -1.01
N VAL A 13 2.45 9.28 -2.32
CA VAL A 13 1.70 8.37 -3.21
C VAL A 13 2.40 7.03 -3.26
N PHE A 14 1.62 5.95 -3.18
CA PHE A 14 2.08 4.57 -3.33
C PHE A 14 1.40 3.97 -4.56
N ASP A 15 2.20 3.47 -5.49
CA ASP A 15 1.74 2.82 -6.72
C ASP A 15 2.40 1.45 -6.82
N VAL A 16 1.58 0.40 -6.94
CA VAL A 16 2.04 -0.98 -7.03
C VAL A 16 1.27 -1.67 -8.15
N SER A 17 2.01 -2.34 -9.02
CA SER A 17 1.47 -3.20 -10.07
C SER A 17 1.96 -4.63 -9.90
N VAL A 18 1.05 -5.58 -10.08
CA VAL A 18 1.32 -7.02 -10.08
C VAL A 18 0.77 -7.61 -11.37
N PRO A 19 1.59 -8.30 -12.17
CA PRO A 19 1.12 -8.96 -13.39
C PRO A 19 0.07 -10.04 -13.08
N LEU A 20 -0.98 -10.11 -13.90
CA LEU A 20 -1.95 -11.19 -13.84
C LEU A 20 -1.38 -12.47 -14.47
N GLY A 21 -1.53 -13.60 -13.78
CA GLY A 21 -1.20 -14.92 -14.36
C GLY A 21 -2.25 -15.42 -15.36
N SER A 22 -3.50 -14.98 -15.23
CA SER A 22 -4.59 -15.19 -16.18
C SER A 22 -5.73 -14.19 -15.91
N THR A 23 -6.77 -14.18 -16.74
CA THR A 23 -7.98 -13.36 -16.55
C THR A 23 -9.07 -14.04 -15.72
N GLY A 24 -8.78 -15.21 -15.13
CA GLY A 24 -9.72 -15.90 -14.25
C GLY A 24 -9.99 -15.10 -12.96
N PRO A 25 -11.22 -15.13 -12.41
CA PRO A 25 -11.57 -14.36 -11.21
C PRO A 25 -10.64 -14.60 -10.02
N SER A 26 -10.22 -15.85 -9.77
CA SER A 26 -9.30 -16.16 -8.68
C SER A 26 -7.93 -15.52 -8.89
N GLN A 27 -7.39 -15.56 -10.11
CA GLN A 27 -6.09 -14.96 -10.41
C GLN A 27 -6.10 -13.43 -10.29
N ILE A 28 -7.25 -12.80 -10.57
CA ILE A 28 -7.43 -11.36 -10.34
C ILE A 28 -7.40 -11.05 -8.84
N VAL A 29 -8.13 -11.82 -8.02
CA VAL A 29 -8.13 -11.66 -6.56
C VAL A 29 -6.73 -11.87 -5.99
N ASP A 30 -6.02 -12.90 -6.45
CA ASP A 30 -4.65 -13.19 -6.01
C ASP A 30 -3.69 -12.03 -6.32
N ALA A 31 -3.80 -11.44 -7.51
CA ALA A 31 -2.97 -10.29 -7.89
C ALA A 31 -3.32 -9.03 -7.09
N LEU A 32 -4.60 -8.79 -6.80
CA LEU A 32 -5.02 -7.67 -5.94
C LEU A 32 -4.48 -7.83 -4.51
N ASN A 33 -4.57 -9.03 -3.94
CA ASN A 33 -4.01 -9.34 -2.63
C ASN A 33 -2.49 -9.09 -2.62
N ALA A 34 -1.77 -9.61 -3.62
CA ALA A 34 -0.33 -9.42 -3.73
C ALA A 34 0.07 -7.94 -3.92
N ALA A 35 -0.72 -7.16 -4.65
CA ALA A 35 -0.49 -5.73 -4.81
C ALA A 35 -0.72 -4.97 -3.50
N PHE A 36 -1.79 -5.31 -2.77
CA PHE A 36 -2.10 -4.72 -1.48
C PHE A 36 -1.03 -5.04 -0.43
N ASP A 37 -0.57 -6.29 -0.33
CA ASP A 37 0.47 -6.69 0.63
C ASP A 37 1.75 -5.86 0.46
N ARG A 38 2.16 -5.62 -0.79
CA ARG A 38 3.32 -4.77 -1.12
C ARG A 38 3.06 -3.32 -0.72
N ALA A 39 1.92 -2.75 -1.12
CA ALA A 39 1.58 -1.37 -0.79
C ALA A 39 1.50 -1.14 0.72
N ALA A 40 0.88 -2.05 1.46
CA ALA A 40 0.77 -1.99 2.92
C ALA A 40 2.15 -2.05 3.60
N SER A 41 3.03 -2.96 3.15
CA SER A 41 4.41 -3.03 3.63
C SER A 41 5.16 -1.72 3.39
N ASP A 42 5.01 -1.11 2.21
CA ASP A 42 5.68 0.13 1.86
C ASP A 42 5.17 1.32 2.70
N ILE A 43 3.85 1.40 2.94
CA ILE A 43 3.25 2.39 3.84
C ILE A 43 3.84 2.26 5.25
N VAL A 44 3.86 1.05 5.81
CA VAL A 44 4.37 0.80 7.17
C VAL A 44 5.84 1.18 7.27
N ARG A 45 6.66 0.79 6.28
CA ARG A 45 8.08 1.17 6.23
C ARG A 45 8.28 2.67 6.13
N TRP A 46 7.45 3.36 5.34
CA TRP A 46 7.50 4.81 5.23
C TRP A 46 7.17 5.48 6.56
N VAL A 47 6.12 5.02 7.24
CA VAL A 47 5.74 5.52 8.57
C VAL A 47 6.89 5.35 9.56
N PHE A 48 7.50 4.16 9.63
CA PHE A 48 8.62 3.91 10.55
C PHE A 48 9.85 4.79 10.27
N ARG A 49 10.14 5.11 9.00
CA ARG A 49 11.23 6.04 8.65
C ARG A 49 10.90 7.50 8.94
N ALA A 50 9.61 7.83 9.06
CA ALA A 50 9.12 9.19 9.22
C ALA A 50 8.98 9.62 10.69
N ILE A 51 8.98 8.65 11.62
CA ILE A 51 9.02 8.83 13.09
C ILE A 51 10.46 9.10 13.51
#